data_AF-A0A1A8FHU7-F1
#
_entry.id   AF-A0A1A8FHU7-F1
#
_cell.length_a   1.000
_cell.length_b   1.000
_cell.length_c   1.000
_cell.angle_alpha   90.00
_cell.angle_beta   90.00
_cell.angle_gamma   90.00
#
_symmetry.space_group_name_H-M   'P 1'
#
loop_
_entity.id
_entity.type
_entity.pdbx_description
1 polymer ?
#
loop_
_entity_poly.entity_id
_entity_poly.type
_entity_poly.pdbx_seq_one_letter_code
_entity_poly.pdbx_strand_id
1 'polypeptide(L)'
;AAGELFWDDGDSRDTVNNGNYIHYKFSVIYGVLTMQVTKAGYKDPNNLKFENITVLGVPHPPTSVAVTHVNTGSHLGATTVLPNTNIYHDGAK
;
A
#
# COMPACT_ATOMS: atom_id res chain seq x y z
N ALA A 1 12.04 -5.88 -2.93
CA ALA A 1 11.20 -5.63 -4.12
C ALA A 1 10.81 -4.15 -4.15
N ALA A 2 10.56 -3.57 -5.32
CA ALA A 2 10.12 -2.18 -5.47
C ALA A 2 9.10 -2.08 -6.61
N GLY A 3 8.24 -1.06 -6.55
CA GLY A 3 7.23 -0.80 -7.56
C GLY A 3 6.55 0.54 -7.32
N GLU A 4 5.59 0.89 -8.17
CA GLU A 4 4.82 2.12 -8.05
C GLU A 4 3.40 1.95 -8.58
N LEU A 5 2.52 2.88 -8.24
CA LEU A 5 1.16 2.97 -8.74
C LEU A 5 0.89 4.41 -9.14
N PHE A 6 0.42 4.59 -10.37
CA PHE A 6 -0.20 5.82 -10.85
C PHE A 6 -1.71 5.63 -10.96
N TRP A 7 -2.49 6.62 -10.51
CA TRP A 7 -3.96 6.57 -10.56
C TRP A 7 -4.54 7.97 -10.82
N ASP A 8 -5.28 8.12 -11.90
CA ASP A 8 -6.08 9.30 -12.23
C ASP A 8 -7.52 8.88 -12.60
N ASP A 9 -8.26 9.73 -13.31
CA ASP A 9 -9.63 9.42 -13.72
C ASP A 9 -9.74 8.55 -14.98
N GLY A 10 -8.61 8.29 -15.68
CA GLY A 10 -8.54 7.47 -16.89
C GLY A 10 -9.13 8.09 -18.15
N ASP A 11 -9.55 9.36 -18.14
CA ASP A 11 -10.22 10.02 -19.28
C ASP A 11 -9.74 11.46 -19.54
N SER A 12 -9.55 12.26 -18.48
CA SER A 12 -9.16 13.66 -18.64
C SER A 12 -7.78 13.81 -19.28
N ARG A 13 -7.63 14.84 -20.11
CA ARG A 13 -6.32 15.23 -20.65
C ARG A 13 -5.52 16.00 -19.60
N ASP A 14 -4.19 15.92 -19.73
CA ASP A 14 -3.25 16.72 -18.95
C ASP A 14 -3.30 16.50 -17.41
N THR A 15 -3.77 15.34 -16.95
CA THR A 15 -3.82 14.99 -15.52
C THR A 15 -2.46 15.10 -14.85
N VAL A 16 -1.40 14.63 -15.52
CA VAL A 16 -0.01 14.73 -15.06
C VAL A 16 0.44 16.18 -14.92
N ASN A 17 0.26 17.00 -15.97
CA ASN A 17 0.67 18.40 -16.00
C ASN A 17 -0.06 19.22 -14.92
N ASN A 18 -1.34 18.95 -14.71
CA ASN A 18 -2.17 19.62 -13.72
C ASN A 18 -1.99 19.07 -12.31
N GLY A 19 -1.26 17.96 -12.14
CA GLY A 19 -1.08 17.30 -10.86
C GLY A 19 -2.33 16.57 -10.35
N ASN A 20 -3.32 16.34 -11.20
CA ASN A 20 -4.61 15.70 -10.90
C ASN A 20 -4.48 14.17 -10.96
N TYR A 21 -3.59 13.61 -10.15
CA TYR A 21 -3.38 12.17 -10.02
C TYR A 21 -2.91 11.80 -8.60
N ILE A 22 -2.94 10.51 -8.30
CA ILE A 22 -2.34 9.89 -7.14
C ILE A 22 -1.11 9.10 -7.60
N HIS A 23 -0.03 9.16 -6.83
CA HIS A 23 1.16 8.36 -7.10
C HIS A 23 1.75 7.77 -5.83
N TYR A 24 1.91 6.44 -5.80
CA TYR A 24 2.54 5.70 -4.73
C TYR A 24 3.87 5.10 -5.17
N LYS A 25 4.83 5.06 -4.24
CA LYS A 25 6.00 4.18 -4.33
C LYS A 25 5.90 3.07 -3.31
N PHE A 26 6.18 1.86 -3.75
CA PHE A 26 6.24 0.66 -2.92
C PHE A 26 7.67 0.20 -2.78
N SER A 27 8.04 -0.20 -1.57
CA SER A 27 9.30 -0.89 -1.31
C SER A 27 9.13 -1.97 -0.27
N VAL A 28 9.83 -3.08 -0.44
CA VAL A 28 9.89 -4.18 0.53
C VAL A 28 11.33 -4.40 0.93
N ILE A 29 11.62 -4.16 2.21
CA ILE A 29 12.93 -4.32 2.83
C ILE A 29 12.74 -5.07 4.15
N TYR A 30 13.48 -6.17 4.34
CA TYR A 30 13.45 -6.99 5.56
C TYR A 30 12.04 -7.33 6.07
N GLY A 31 11.14 -7.72 5.16
CA GLY A 31 9.75 -8.09 5.51
C GLY A 31 8.79 -6.93 5.73
N VAL A 32 9.23 -5.68 5.57
CA VAL A 32 8.39 -4.48 5.71
C VAL A 32 8.02 -3.95 4.34
N LEU A 33 6.72 -3.95 4.01
CA LEU A 33 6.17 -3.23 2.88
C LEU A 33 5.88 -1.77 3.27
N THR A 34 6.57 -0.83 2.64
CA THR A 34 6.30 0.60 2.75
C THR A 34 5.55 1.09 1.52
N MET A 35 4.42 1.76 1.73
CA MET A 35 3.56 2.34 0.69
C MET A 35 3.56 3.86 0.86
N GLN A 36 4.41 4.54 0.10
CA GLN A 36 4.63 5.98 0.24
C GLN A 36 3.84 6.76 -0.80
N VAL A 37 2.93 7.63 -0.35
CA VAL A 37 2.30 8.64 -1.21
C VAL A 37 3.36 9.67 -1.60
N THR A 38 3.54 9.88 -2.90
CA THR A 38 4.43 10.93 -3.47
C THR A 38 3.64 12.05 -4.15
N LYS A 39 2.40 11.77 -4.57
CA LYS A 39 1.41 12.75 -5.03
C LYS A 39 0.01 12.29 -4.63
N ALA A 40 -0.84 13.21 -4.20
CA ALA A 40 -2.25 12.97 -3.89
C ALA A 40 -3.10 14.17 -4.33
N GLY A 41 -3.08 14.49 -5.63
CA GLY A 41 -3.84 15.61 -6.20
C GLY A 41 -5.21 15.22 -6.77
N TYR A 42 -5.48 13.92 -6.89
CA TYR A 42 -6.78 13.39 -7.29
C TYR A 42 -7.48 12.70 -6.12
N LYS A 43 -8.79 12.90 -6.00
CA LYS A 43 -9.64 12.22 -5.02
C LYS A 43 -10.62 11.33 -5.78
N ASP A 44 -10.36 10.03 -5.72
CA ASP A 44 -11.23 9.03 -6.33
C ASP A 44 -12.63 9.05 -5.66
N PRO A 45 -13.73 9.08 -6.43
CA PRO A 45 -15.08 9.14 -5.89
C PRO A 45 -15.59 7.80 -5.33
N ASN A 46 -14.91 6.69 -5.61
CA ASN A 46 -15.34 5.33 -5.29
C ASN A 46 -14.74 4.78 -3.99
N ASN A 47 -14.03 5.61 -3.22
CA ASN A 47 -13.44 5.24 -1.92
C ASN A 47 -12.52 3.99 -2.02
N LEU A 48 -11.68 3.96 -3.05
CA LEU A 48 -10.74 2.85 -3.27
C LEU A 48 -9.72 2.73 -2.13
N LYS A 49 -9.38 1.49 -1.82
CA LYS A 49 -8.41 1.13 -0.78
C LYS A 49 -7.72 -0.19 -1.14
N PHE A 50 -6.50 -0.38 -0.65
CA PHE A 50 -5.83 -1.67 -0.73
C PHE A 50 -6.44 -2.62 0.29
N GLU A 51 -7.16 -3.64 -0.17
CA GLU A 51 -7.81 -4.62 0.71
C GLU A 51 -6.98 -5.89 0.89
N ASN A 52 -6.32 -6.35 -0.18
CA ASN A 52 -5.55 -7.59 -0.20
C ASN A 52 -4.11 -7.33 -0.61
N ILE A 53 -3.17 -7.95 0.10
CA ILE A 53 -1.74 -7.92 -0.21
C ILE A 53 -1.25 -9.36 -0.29
N THR A 54 -0.75 -9.76 -1.46
CA THR A 54 -0.14 -11.07 -1.67
C THR A 54 1.37 -10.92 -1.72
N VAL A 55 2.09 -11.66 -0.87
CA VAL A 55 3.55 -11.67 -0.85
C VAL A 55 4.03 -13.05 -1.30
N LEU A 56 4.66 -13.10 -2.46
CA LEU A 56 5.19 -14.34 -3.04
C LEU A 56 6.62 -14.60 -2.55
N GLY A 57 7.02 -15.88 -2.55
CA GLY A 57 8.38 -16.29 -2.18
C GLY A 57 8.66 -16.25 -0.68
N VAL A 58 7.61 -16.36 0.16
CA VAL A 58 7.71 -16.42 1.62
C VAL A 58 7.75 -17.89 2.06
N PRO A 59 8.92 -18.42 2.49
CA PRO A 59 9.09 -19.87 2.72
C PRO A 59 8.39 -20.39 3.98
N HIS A 60 8.17 -19.53 4.97
CA HIS A 60 7.53 -19.89 6.24
C HIS A 60 6.44 -18.87 6.57
N PRO A 61 5.32 -19.29 7.18
CA PRO A 61 4.26 -18.37 7.55
C PRO A 61 4.77 -17.31 8.54
N PRO A 62 4.32 -16.05 8.43
CA PRO A 62 4.70 -15.01 9.38
C PRO A 62 4.07 -15.30 10.76
N THR A 63 4.80 -15.01 11.83
CA THR A 63 4.27 -15.13 13.21
C THR A 63 3.21 -14.08 13.52
N SER A 64 3.34 -12.90 12.93
CA SER A 64 2.42 -11.79 13.07
C SER A 64 2.55 -10.86 11.87
N VAL A 65 1.46 -10.15 11.55
CA VAL A 65 1.47 -9.06 10.57
C VAL A 65 0.85 -7.84 11.25
N ALA A 66 1.45 -6.67 11.05
CA ALA A 66 0.94 -5.41 11.58
C ALA A 66 0.92 -4.35 10.48
N VAL A 67 -0.05 -3.44 10.60
CA VAL A 67 -0.20 -2.28 9.71
C VAL A 67 -0.02 -1.04 10.54
N THR A 68 0.87 -0.15 10.09
CA THR A 68 1.08 1.16 10.71
C THR A 68 0.61 2.25 9.74
N HIS A 69 -0.40 3.00 10.13
CA HIS A 69 -0.80 4.21 9.43
C HIS A 69 0.03 5.40 9.95
N VAL A 70 0.93 5.92 9.12
CA VAL A 70 1.81 7.05 9.48
C VAL A 70 1.12 8.35 9.11
N ASN A 71 0.67 9.10 10.11
CA ASN A 71 0.11 10.43 9.89
C ASN A 71 1.24 11.44 9.62
N THR A 72 1.09 12.24 8.57
CA THR A 72 2.08 13.25 8.14
C THR A 72 2.33 14.36 9.17
N GLY A 73 1.46 14.52 10.18
CA GLY A 73 1.55 15.60 11.17
C GLY A 73 2.00 15.20 12.59
N SER A 74 1.97 13.92 12.97
CA SER A 74 2.22 13.51 14.38
C SER A 74 3.51 12.73 14.62
N HIS A 75 4.23 12.29 13.57
CA HIS A 75 5.35 11.33 13.62
C HIS A 75 5.07 9.98 14.33
N LEU A 76 4.01 9.89 15.14
CA LEU A 76 3.47 8.69 15.74
C LEU A 76 2.48 8.06 14.75
N GLY A 77 2.82 6.88 14.27
CA GLY A 77 1.92 6.05 13.48
C GLY A 77 1.01 5.23 14.40
N ALA A 78 -0.25 5.02 13.97
CA ALA A 78 -1.15 4.10 14.63
C ALA A 78 -0.89 2.69 14.09
N THR A 79 -0.45 1.77 14.95
CA THR A 79 -0.16 0.38 14.58
C THR A 79 -1.29 -0.54 15.03
N THR A 80 -1.76 -1.39 14.13
CA THR A 80 -2.74 -2.44 14.39
C THR A 80 -2.18 -3.78 13.97
N VAL A 81 -2.17 -4.75 14.89
CA VAL A 81 -1.82 -6.15 14.59
C VAL A 81 -3.03 -6.81 13.94
N LEU A 82 -2.82 -7.45 12.79
CA LEU A 82 -3.89 -8.16 12.09
C LEU A 82 -4.18 -9.49 12.81
N PRO A 83 -5.45 -9.88 12.94
CA PRO A 83 -5.79 -11.19 13.46
C PRO A 83 -5.36 -12.28 12.47
N ASN A 84 -5.02 -13.47 12.98
CA ASN A 84 -4.57 -14.59 12.15
C ASN A 84 -5.60 -15.01 11.09
N THR A 85 -6.90 -14.72 11.30
CA THR A 85 -7.97 -14.97 10.32
C THR A 85 -7.82 -14.15 9.03
N ASN A 86 -7.04 -13.07 9.06
CA ASN A 86 -6.75 -12.22 7.90
C ASN A 86 -5.42 -12.59 7.22
N ILE A 87 -4.70 -13.60 7.72
CA ILE A 87 -3.41 -14.02 7.21
C ILE A 87 -3.57 -15.41 6.60
N TYR A 88 -3.35 -15.51 5.30
CA TYR A 88 -3.32 -16.78 4.58
C TYR A 88 -1.91 -17.03 4.06
N HIS A 89 -1.40 -18.24 4.27
CA HIS A 89 -0.14 -18.71 3.71
C HIS A 89 -0.42 -20.04 3.02
N ASP A 90 -0.23 -20.08 1.70
CA ASP A 90 -0.11 -21.34 1.00
C ASP A 90 1.30 -21.86 1.31
N GLY A 91 1.40 -22.91 2.12
CA GLY A 91 2.69 -23.55 2.36
C GLY A 91 3.39 -23.84 1.03
N ALA A 92 4.72 -23.75 1.00
CA ALA A 92 5.47 -24.23 -0.15
C ALA A 92 5.08 -25.69 -0.41
N LYS A 93 4.64 -25.97 -1.65
CA LYS A 93 4.46 -27.35 -2.12
C LYS A 93 5.77 -28.11 -2.05
#